data_AF-A0A945U4Y8-F1
#
_entry.id   AF-A0A945U4Y8-F1
#
_cell.length_a   1.000
_cell.length_b   1.000
_cell.length_c   1.000
_cell.angle_alpha   90.00
_cell.angle_beta   90.00
_cell.angle_gamma   90.00
#
_symmetry.space_group_name_H-M   'P 1'
#
loop_
_entity.id
_entity.type
_entity.pdbx_description
1 polymer ?
#
loop_
_entity_poly.entity_id
_entity_poly.type
_entity_poly.pdbx_seq_one_letter_code
_entity_poly.pdbx_strand_id
1 'polypeptide(L)'
;MKIKLLLLAVVSSFTFTSCEIETLDNCQSCELTYDILNTSSLSSTELDELAVESGWANYDEYFAVTHESPGQYCDSSLTAIENEQNYEDLDQNGTTDILTFWVCQ
;
A
#
# COMPACT_ATOMS: atom_id res chain seq x y z
N MET A 1 -32.42 -66.35 7.29
CA MET A 1 -30.96 -66.59 7.41
C MET A 1 -30.36 -66.53 6.00
N LYS A 2 -29.40 -65.71 5.59
CA LYS A 2 -28.50 -64.74 6.21
C LYS A 2 -28.30 -63.62 5.18
N ILE A 3 -28.51 -62.37 5.56
CA ILE A 3 -28.27 -61.18 4.73
C ILE A 3 -26.74 -61.02 4.64
N LYS A 4 -26.17 -61.11 3.43
CA LYS A 4 -24.77 -60.71 3.20
C LYS A 4 -24.77 -59.21 2.88
N LEU A 5 -24.70 -58.41 3.94
CA LEU A 5 -24.28 -57.01 3.87
C LEU A 5 -22.85 -57.00 3.30
N LEU A 6 -22.70 -56.58 2.06
CA LEU A 6 -21.40 -56.15 1.53
C LEU A 6 -21.41 -54.63 1.63
N LEU A 7 -20.92 -54.14 2.77
CA LEU A 7 -20.71 -52.72 3.01
C LEU A 7 -19.74 -52.18 1.96
N LEU A 8 -20.26 -51.46 0.97
CA LEU A 8 -19.49 -50.46 0.24
C LEU A 8 -19.27 -49.26 1.18
N ALA A 9 -18.26 -49.38 2.03
CA ALA A 9 -17.71 -48.23 2.72
C ALA A 9 -16.81 -47.48 1.73
N VAL A 10 -17.41 -46.77 0.77
CA VAL A 10 -16.75 -45.64 0.13
C VAL A 10 -16.82 -44.51 1.14
N VAL A 11 -15.94 -44.59 2.14
CA VAL A 11 -15.55 -43.38 2.86
C VAL A 11 -14.74 -42.61 1.85
N SER A 12 -15.42 -41.76 1.08
CA SER A 12 -14.77 -40.62 0.47
C SER A 12 -14.16 -39.87 1.64
N SER A 13 -12.90 -40.16 1.92
CA SER A 13 -12.02 -39.24 2.61
C SER A 13 -11.99 -38.00 1.73
N PHE A 14 -13.00 -37.15 1.90
CA PHE A 14 -12.78 -35.74 2.02
C PHE A 14 -11.78 -35.61 3.17
N THR A 15 -10.51 -35.85 2.87
CA THR A 15 -9.48 -34.98 3.41
C THR A 15 -9.94 -33.62 2.93
N PHE A 16 -10.75 -32.97 3.74
CA PHE A 16 -10.45 -31.60 4.07
C PHE A 16 -8.96 -31.68 4.45
N THR A 17 -8.09 -31.48 3.45
CA THR A 17 -6.99 -30.57 3.67
C THR A 17 -7.66 -29.46 4.46
N SER A 18 -7.19 -29.22 5.68
CA SER A 18 -7.41 -27.91 6.25
C SER A 18 -6.86 -26.92 5.22
N CYS A 19 -7.66 -26.61 4.20
CA CYS A 19 -8.07 -25.25 3.98
C CYS A 19 -8.62 -24.83 5.34
N GLU A 20 -7.70 -24.50 6.27
CA GLU A 20 -7.74 -23.14 6.76
C GLU A 20 -8.05 -22.34 5.52
N ILE A 21 -9.31 -21.95 5.42
CA ILE A 21 -9.66 -20.81 4.61
C ILE A 21 -8.85 -19.71 5.29
N GLU A 22 -7.57 -19.61 4.93
CA GLU A 22 -6.83 -18.39 4.97
C GLU A 22 -7.59 -17.51 3.99
N THR A 23 -8.69 -16.93 4.46
CA THR A 23 -9.07 -15.59 4.04
C THR A 23 -8.00 -14.65 4.61
N LEU A 24 -6.76 -14.84 4.15
CA LEU A 24 -5.59 -14.07 4.52
C LEU A 24 -4.88 -13.59 3.26
N ASP A 25 -5.62 -13.36 2.17
CA ASP A 25 -5.20 -12.30 1.27
C ASP A 25 -5.52 -10.97 1.97
N ASN A 26 -4.82 -10.67 3.08
CA ASN A 26 -4.75 -9.33 3.68
C ASN A 26 -3.87 -8.46 2.78
N CYS A 27 -4.20 -8.46 1.49
CA CYS A 27 -3.48 -7.77 0.45
C CYS A 27 -4.27 -6.52 0.09
N GLN A 28 -3.63 -5.36 0.16
CA GLN A 28 -4.20 -4.09 -0.24
C GLN A 28 -3.38 -3.46 -1.36
N SER A 29 -4.04 -2.67 -2.19
CA SER A 29 -3.35 -1.81 -3.15
C SER A 29 -2.93 -0.55 -2.40
N CYS A 30 -1.64 -0.28 -2.35
CA CYS A 30 -1.08 0.90 -1.72
C CYS A 30 -0.53 1.85 -2.78
N GLU A 31 -0.87 3.12 -2.65
CA GLU A 31 -0.34 4.22 -3.46
C GLU A 31 0.41 5.19 -2.55
N LEU A 32 1.61 5.59 -2.98
CA LEU A 32 2.37 6.61 -2.29
C LEU A 32 1.70 7.96 -2.55
N THR A 33 1.51 8.74 -1.50
CA THR A 33 0.96 10.09 -1.56
C THR A 33 1.79 11.01 -0.68
N TYR A 34 1.52 12.31 -0.77
CA TYR A 34 2.16 13.31 0.07
C TYR A 34 1.13 14.28 0.64
N ASP A 35 1.45 14.84 1.82
CA ASP A 35 0.76 15.96 2.44
C ASP A 35 1.74 17.12 2.60
N ILE A 36 1.29 18.32 2.21
CA ILE A 36 2.01 19.55 2.51
C ILE A 36 1.74 19.89 3.97
N LEU A 37 2.76 19.72 4.80
CA LEU A 37 2.75 20.16 6.17
C LEU A 37 2.90 21.68 6.10
N ASN A 38 1.78 22.40 6.13
CA ASN A 38 1.67 23.86 5.99
C ASN A 38 2.38 24.61 7.13
N THR A 39 3.68 24.45 7.16
CA THR A 39 4.67 25.19 7.92
C THR A 39 4.98 26.43 7.09
N SER A 40 5.35 27.52 7.75
CA SER A 40 5.58 28.82 7.09
C SER A 40 6.75 28.85 6.11
N SER A 41 7.30 27.69 5.77
CA SER A 41 8.50 27.46 4.96
C SER A 41 8.19 27.32 3.47
N LEU A 42 7.14 26.56 3.11
CA LEU A 42 6.85 26.27 1.71
C LEU A 42 5.35 26.14 1.44
N SER A 43 4.80 27.07 0.66
CA SER A 43 3.40 27.01 0.22
C SER A 43 3.20 26.06 -0.97
N SER A 44 1.95 25.63 -1.20
CA SER A 44 1.61 24.84 -2.39
C SER A 44 1.96 25.54 -3.70
N THR A 45 1.87 26.88 -3.74
CA THR A 45 2.24 27.67 -4.92
C THR A 45 3.74 27.62 -5.18
N GLU A 46 4.56 27.78 -4.13
CA GLU A 46 6.02 27.68 -4.26
C GLU A 46 6.45 26.26 -4.66
N LEU A 47 5.74 25.25 -4.17
CA LEU A 47 5.96 23.85 -4.55
C LEU A 47 5.65 23.59 -6.04
N ASP A 48 4.55 24.13 -6.55
CA ASP A 48 4.22 24.08 -7.98
C ASP A 48 5.24 24.83 -8.83
N GLU A 49 5.72 25.99 -8.37
CA GLU A 49 6.75 26.78 -9.07
C GLU A 49 8.06 25.97 -9.22
N LEU A 50 8.50 25.26 -8.16
CA LEU A 50 9.66 24.38 -8.22
C LEU A 50 9.50 23.22 -9.22
N ALA A 51 8.29 22.63 -9.28
CA ALA A 51 7.99 21.58 -10.26
C ALA A 51 8.01 22.12 -11.70
N VAL A 52 7.49 23.33 -11.91
CA VAL A 52 7.53 24.03 -13.21
C VAL A 52 8.95 24.36 -13.65
N GLU A 53 9.81 24.80 -12.73
CA GLU A 53 11.24 25.00 -13.01
C GLU A 53 11.94 23.70 -13.47
N SER A 54 11.43 22.56 -13.01
CA SER A 54 11.90 21.21 -13.37
C SER A 54 11.23 20.64 -14.63
N GLY A 55 10.31 21.37 -15.26
CA GLY A 55 9.66 21.02 -16.53
C GLY A 55 8.33 20.28 -16.42
N TRP A 56 7.72 20.23 -15.23
CA TRP A 56 6.40 19.63 -14.98
C TRP A 56 5.32 20.71 -14.87
N ALA A 57 4.03 20.38 -15.01
CA ALA A 57 2.98 21.40 -14.94
C ALA A 57 2.68 21.88 -13.51
N ASN A 58 2.85 20.99 -12.52
CA ASN A 58 2.65 21.23 -11.09
C ASN A 58 3.34 20.12 -10.28
N TYR A 59 3.34 20.24 -8.96
CA TYR A 59 3.99 19.26 -8.11
C TYR A 59 3.28 17.91 -8.10
N ASP A 60 1.96 17.87 -8.27
CA ASP A 60 1.20 16.61 -8.40
C ASP A 60 1.71 15.77 -9.60
N GLU A 61 1.92 16.40 -10.76
CA GLU A 61 2.44 15.73 -11.95
C GLU A 61 3.88 15.28 -11.73
N TYR A 62 4.73 16.13 -11.15
CA TYR A 62 6.09 15.76 -10.77
C TYR A 62 6.09 14.53 -9.86
N PHE A 63 5.29 14.54 -8.80
CA PHE A 63 5.23 13.48 -7.81
C PHE A 63 4.76 12.16 -8.45
N ALA A 64 3.67 12.20 -9.20
CA ALA A 64 3.09 11.03 -9.87
C ALA A 64 4.04 10.35 -10.87
N VAL A 65 4.96 11.10 -11.49
CA VAL A 65 5.91 10.55 -12.48
C VAL A 65 7.24 10.13 -11.85
N THR A 66 7.65 10.77 -10.75
CA THR A 66 8.96 10.52 -10.12
C THR A 66 8.93 9.48 -9.00
N HIS A 67 7.75 9.20 -8.42
CA HIS A 67 7.60 8.29 -7.30
C HIS A 67 7.09 6.91 -7.72
N GLU A 68 7.18 5.95 -6.80
CA GLU A 68 6.81 4.56 -7.05
C GLU A 68 5.33 4.44 -7.46
N SER A 69 5.10 3.65 -8.51
CA SER A 69 3.74 3.30 -8.94
C SER A 69 3.02 2.45 -7.86
N PRO A 70 1.67 2.50 -7.81
CA PRO A 70 0.91 1.70 -6.85
C PRO A 70 1.31 0.23 -6.84
N GLY A 71 1.45 -0.34 -5.65
CA GLY A 71 1.87 -1.71 -5.41
C GLY A 71 0.85 -2.50 -4.59
N GLN A 72 0.84 -3.83 -4.74
CA GLN A 72 0.04 -4.70 -3.88
C GLN A 72 0.92 -5.27 -2.76
N TYR A 73 0.49 -5.07 -1.51
CA TYR A 73 1.23 -5.50 -0.32
C TYR A 73 0.33 -6.35 0.56
N CYS A 74 0.89 -7.41 1.14
CA CYS A 74 0.17 -8.39 1.96
C CYS A 74 0.80 -8.57 3.35
N ASP A 75 -0.02 -8.89 4.34
CA ASP A 75 0.43 -9.31 5.69
C ASP A 75 1.46 -8.35 6.32
N SER A 76 2.64 -8.86 6.69
CA SER A 76 3.70 -8.08 7.33
C SER A 76 4.28 -7.01 6.41
N SER A 77 4.24 -7.21 5.08
CA SER A 77 4.67 -6.19 4.12
C SER A 77 3.67 -5.04 4.04
N LEU A 78 2.37 -5.32 4.16
CA LEU A 78 1.33 -4.30 4.26
C LEU A 78 1.51 -3.50 5.56
N THR A 79 1.66 -4.17 6.70
CA THR A 79 1.91 -3.45 7.96
C THR A 79 3.21 -2.64 7.93
N ALA A 80 4.26 -3.11 7.26
CA ALA A 80 5.50 -2.36 7.14
C ALA A 80 5.29 -1.07 6.33
N ILE A 81 4.62 -1.17 5.17
CA ILE A 81 4.42 -0.05 4.25
C ILE A 81 3.46 1.00 4.84
N GLU A 82 2.40 0.58 5.55
CA GLU A 82 1.46 1.49 6.25
C GLU A 82 2.12 2.31 7.37
N ASN A 83 3.22 1.81 7.94
CA ASN A 83 3.97 2.52 8.99
C ASN A 83 5.13 3.35 8.44
N GLU A 84 5.39 3.30 7.13
CA GLU A 84 6.45 4.08 6.50
C GLU A 84 6.01 5.52 6.29
N GLN A 85 6.80 6.45 6.81
CA GLN A 85 6.60 7.88 6.68
C GLN A 85 7.95 8.54 6.40
N ASN A 86 8.00 9.36 5.36
CA ASN A 86 9.17 10.17 5.03
C ASN A 86 8.86 11.65 5.21
N TYR A 87 9.78 12.39 5.81
CA TYR A 87 9.62 13.81 6.12
C TYR A 87 10.73 14.58 5.42
N GLU A 88 10.36 15.50 4.53
CA GLU A 88 11.30 16.22 3.67
C GLU A 88 11.27 17.72 3.94
N ASP A 89 12.46 18.30 4.05
CA ASP A 89 12.73 19.73 4.12
C ASP A 89 13.35 20.11 2.76
N LEU A 90 12.50 20.59 1.86
CA LEU A 90 12.84 20.82 0.46
C LEU A 90 13.64 22.11 0.27
N ASP A 91 13.37 23.12 1.10
CA ASP A 91 14.08 24.41 1.04
C ASP A 91 15.30 24.49 1.98
N GLN A 92 15.53 23.44 2.79
CA GLN A 92 16.64 23.26 3.71
C GLN A 92 16.66 24.31 4.84
N ASN A 93 15.51 24.83 5.26
CA ASN A 93 15.44 25.83 6.33
C ASN A 93 15.36 25.23 7.75
N GLY A 94 15.36 23.90 7.86
CA GLY A 94 15.25 23.16 9.12
C GLY A 94 13.82 22.83 9.55
N THR A 95 12.84 23.13 8.71
CA THR A 95 11.42 22.82 8.92
C THR A 95 10.97 21.80 7.89
N THR A 96 10.17 20.83 8.30
CA THR A 96 9.60 19.88 7.34
C THR A 96 8.49 20.55 6.53
N ASP A 97 8.56 20.36 5.22
CA ASP A 97 7.58 20.87 4.25
C ASP A 97 6.59 19.78 3.82
N ILE A 98 7.08 18.56 3.61
CA ILE A 98 6.29 17.45 3.06
C ILE A 98 6.39 16.22 3.95
N LEU A 99 5.24 15.57 4.13
CA LEU A 99 5.13 14.18 4.61
C LEU A 99 4.70 13.29 3.45
N THR A 100 5.53 12.31 3.11
CA THR A 100 5.22 11.27 2.12
C THR A 100 4.88 9.97 2.83
N PHE A 101 3.76 9.33 2.46
CA PHE A 101 3.21 8.15 3.13
C PHE A 101 2.38 7.28 2.19
N TRP A 102 2.11 6.04 2.59
CA TRP A 102 1.32 5.11 1.80
C TRP A 102 -0.16 5.11 2.22
N VAL A 103 -1.05 5.13 1.22
CA VAL A 103 -2.50 4.93 1.40
C VAL A 103 -2.89 3.60 0.78
N CYS A 104 -3.32 2.65 1.62
CA CYS A 104 -3.69 1.30 1.23
C CYS A 104 -5.22 1.11 1.26
N GLN A 105 -5.77 0.43 0.25
CA GLN A 105 -7.21 0.18 0.06
C GLN A 105 -7.51 -1.26 -0.40
#